data_AF-J3C560-F1
#
_entry.id   AF-J3C560-F1
#
_cell.length_a   1.000
_cell.length_b   1.000
_cell.length_c   1.000
_cell.angle_alpha   90.00
_cell.angle_beta   90.00
_cell.angle_gamma   90.00
#
_symmetry.space_group_name_H-M   'P 1'
#
loop_
_entity.id
_entity.type
_entity.pdbx_description
1 polymer ?
#
loop_
_entity_poly.entity_id
_entity_poly.type
_entity_poly.pdbx_seq_one_letter_code
_entity_poly.pdbx_strand_id
1 'polypeptide(L)'
;MKQFLKIQIVLLIAILSSCNQKNSPENRKIDTYQNIKEELKDTELKKVTPKANIEELEMEINNGGFLQYFFNTSGQNCFATLKALKKNGKSKTAKLLKSAIDLINPNQLSERELIEKIRKREVEELDDEKVKAGLEKLDEMFYKYPDGSLDKE
;
A
#
# COMPACT_ATOMS: atom_id res chain seq x y z
N MET A 1 7.89 -83.20 16.54
CA MET A 1 8.54 -82.50 17.67
C MET A 1 7.93 -81.11 17.78
N LYS A 2 7.48 -80.76 19.01
CA LYS A 2 6.98 -79.46 19.52
C LYS A 2 5.60 -79.01 18.98
N GLN A 3 4.47 -79.27 19.67
CA GLN A 3 3.97 -78.81 20.98
C GLN A 3 3.35 -77.39 21.02
N PHE A 4 2.07 -77.38 21.47
CA PHE A 4 1.27 -76.34 22.15
C PHE A 4 0.83 -75.09 21.33
N LEU A 5 -0.44 -74.67 21.19
CA LEU A 5 -1.70 -74.66 21.96
C LEU A 5 -2.07 -73.22 22.41
N LYS A 6 -3.33 -72.84 22.15
CA LYS A 6 -4.18 -71.79 22.78
C LYS A 6 -4.09 -70.33 22.31
N ILE A 7 -5.11 -69.98 21.50
CA ILE A 7 -6.08 -68.89 21.69
C ILE A 7 -5.86 -68.00 22.92
N GLN A 8 -5.73 -66.69 22.71
CA GLN A 8 -6.54 -65.72 23.46
C GLN A 8 -6.73 -64.40 22.69
N ILE A 9 -8.01 -64.10 22.52
CA ILE A 9 -8.60 -62.82 22.13
C ILE A 9 -8.29 -61.81 23.22
N VAL A 10 -7.76 -60.64 22.85
CA VAL A 10 -7.95 -59.42 23.64
C VAL A 10 -8.59 -58.39 22.73
N LEU A 11 -9.91 -58.31 22.85
CA LEU A 11 -10.71 -57.21 22.40
C LEU A 11 -10.50 -56.08 23.43
N LEU A 12 -9.87 -54.98 23.01
CA LEU A 12 -10.04 -53.69 23.71
C LEU A 12 -10.63 -52.70 22.72
N ILE A 13 -11.94 -52.57 22.80
CA ILE A 13 -12.68 -51.44 22.24
C ILE A 13 -12.35 -50.24 23.14
N ALA A 14 -11.70 -49.23 22.57
CA ALA A 14 -11.76 -47.87 23.10
C ALA A 14 -12.06 -46.95 21.90
N ILE A 15 -13.34 -46.63 21.78
CA ILE A 15 -13.85 -45.56 20.93
C ILE A 15 -13.26 -44.26 21.50
N LEU A 16 -12.36 -43.63 20.76
CA LEU A 16 -12.06 -42.22 20.96
C LEU A 16 -12.21 -41.54 19.61
N SER A 17 -13.32 -40.79 19.56
CA SER A 17 -13.56 -39.54 18.82
C SER A 17 -12.63 -39.23 17.65
N SER A 18 -13.25 -38.93 16.51
CA SER A 18 -12.67 -38.12 15.44
C SER A 18 -11.99 -36.86 16.00
N CYS A 19 -10.74 -36.99 16.42
CA CYS A 19 -9.83 -35.88 16.59
C CYS A 19 -9.20 -35.64 15.23
N ASN A 20 -9.83 -34.71 14.53
CA ASN A 20 -9.33 -34.08 13.32
C ASN A 20 -7.93 -33.51 13.62
N GLN A 21 -6.88 -34.25 13.28
CA GLN A 21 -5.51 -33.76 13.30
C GLN A 21 -4.77 -34.23 12.05
N LYS A 22 -4.70 -33.29 11.10
CA LYS A 22 -3.48 -32.83 10.39
C LYS A 22 -3.81 -32.58 8.92
N ASN A 23 -4.28 -31.37 8.62
CA ASN A 23 -3.96 -30.78 7.32
C ASN A 23 -2.50 -30.32 7.41
N SER A 24 -1.62 -31.20 6.91
CA SER A 24 -0.25 -30.90 6.52
C SER A 24 -0.26 -29.68 5.58
N PRO A 25 0.75 -28.79 5.61
CA PRO A 25 0.82 -27.69 4.67
C PRO A 25 0.90 -28.28 3.25
N GLU A 26 -0.13 -28.01 2.47
CA GLU A 26 -0.21 -28.36 1.06
C GLU A 26 0.97 -27.71 0.33
N ASN A 27 1.65 -28.52 -0.48
CA ASN A 27 2.79 -28.16 -1.32
C ASN A 27 2.50 -26.88 -2.13
N ARG A 28 2.98 -25.71 -1.66
CA ARG A 28 3.11 -24.54 -2.53
C ARG A 28 4.30 -24.80 -3.44
N LYS A 29 4.03 -25.27 -4.66
CA LYS A 29 5.05 -25.36 -5.73
C LYS A 29 5.67 -23.97 -5.90
N ILE A 30 7.00 -23.92 -5.86
CA ILE A 30 7.74 -22.71 -6.25
C ILE A 30 7.63 -22.61 -7.77
N ASP A 31 6.87 -21.65 -8.26
CA ASP A 31 6.73 -21.41 -9.70
C ASP A 31 7.96 -20.66 -10.24
N THR A 32 8.25 -20.82 -11.53
CA THR A 32 9.41 -20.17 -12.14
C THR A 32 9.16 -18.69 -12.36
N TYR A 33 10.22 -17.88 -12.33
CA TYR A 33 10.13 -16.44 -12.62
C TYR A 33 9.45 -16.16 -13.97
N GLN A 34 9.67 -17.01 -14.98
CA GLN A 34 9.07 -16.82 -16.30
C GLN A 34 7.56 -17.08 -16.27
N ASN A 35 7.10 -18.12 -15.57
CA ASN A 35 5.68 -18.43 -15.44
C ASN A 35 4.95 -17.33 -14.66
N ILE A 36 5.52 -16.88 -13.54
CA ILE A 36 4.97 -15.75 -12.77
C ILE A 36 4.94 -14.49 -13.64
N LYS A 37 5.98 -14.23 -14.43
CA LYS A 37 6.02 -13.08 -15.34
C LYS A 37 4.96 -13.17 -16.44
N GLU A 38 4.66 -14.36 -16.96
CA GLU A 38 3.59 -14.56 -17.95
C GLU A 38 2.20 -14.44 -17.32
N GLU A 39 1.98 -14.97 -16.12
CA GLU A 39 0.74 -14.77 -15.36
C GLU A 39 0.52 -13.27 -15.02
N LEU A 40 1.59 -12.56 -14.68
CA LEU A 40 1.56 -11.12 -14.42
C LEU A 40 1.46 -10.26 -15.68
N LYS A 41 1.74 -10.80 -16.88
CA LYS A 41 1.51 -10.07 -18.15
C LYS A 41 0.02 -9.88 -18.43
N ASP A 42 -0.80 -10.88 -18.10
CA ASP A 42 -2.26 -10.85 -18.28
C ASP A 42 -3.00 -10.27 -17.08
N THR A 43 -2.33 -10.20 -15.93
CA THR A 43 -2.82 -9.38 -14.84
C THR A 43 -2.51 -7.93 -15.18
N GLU A 44 -3.37 -7.26 -15.96
CA GLU A 44 -3.45 -5.79 -15.90
C GLU A 44 -3.33 -5.44 -14.41
N LEU A 45 -2.23 -4.79 -14.03
CA LEU A 45 -2.03 -4.23 -12.69
C LEU A 45 -3.36 -3.58 -12.33
N LYS A 46 -4.17 -4.25 -11.49
CA LYS A 46 -5.52 -3.79 -11.16
C LYS A 46 -5.36 -2.33 -10.81
N LYS A 47 -5.83 -1.42 -11.67
CA LYS A 47 -5.66 0.02 -11.46
C LYS A 47 -6.33 0.31 -10.13
N VAL A 48 -5.54 0.37 -9.07
CA VAL A 48 -6.05 0.51 -7.71
C VAL A 48 -6.78 1.85 -7.68
N THR A 49 -8.07 1.85 -7.41
CA THR A 49 -8.80 3.12 -7.32
C THR A 49 -8.14 3.97 -6.22
N PRO A 50 -7.70 5.21 -6.53
CA PRO A 50 -7.11 6.09 -5.52
C PRO A 50 -8.01 6.18 -4.28
N LYS A 51 -7.42 5.97 -3.11
CA LYS A 51 -8.13 5.98 -1.83
C LYS A 51 -7.50 7.02 -0.93
N ALA A 52 -8.33 7.86 -0.31
CA ALA A 52 -7.84 8.85 0.62
C ALA A 52 -7.06 8.18 1.76
N ASN A 53 -5.86 8.69 2.03
CA ASN A 53 -5.00 8.24 3.10
C ASN A 53 -4.25 9.45 3.69
N ILE A 54 -4.75 9.95 4.82
CA ILE A 54 -4.21 11.13 5.50
C ILE A 54 -2.98 10.74 6.34
N GLU A 55 -3.04 9.60 7.01
CA GLU A 55 -1.93 9.05 7.81
C GLU A 55 -0.69 8.78 6.93
N GLU A 56 -0.89 8.16 5.76
CA GLU A 56 0.21 7.92 4.81
C GLU A 56 0.77 9.22 4.23
N LEU A 57 -0.07 10.23 3.97
CA LEU A 57 0.42 11.55 3.57
C LEU A 57 1.35 12.14 4.65
N GLU A 58 0.91 12.14 5.91
CA GLU A 58 1.69 12.66 7.03
C GLU A 58 3.00 11.89 7.20
N MET A 59 2.94 10.57 7.16
CA MET A 59 4.10 9.70 7.27
C MET A 59 5.13 9.95 6.17
N GLU A 60 4.69 10.01 4.91
CA GLU A 60 5.60 10.24 3.77
C GLU A 60 6.26 11.62 3.84
N ILE A 61 5.50 12.67 4.16
CA ILE A 61 6.05 14.03 4.28
C ILE A 61 7.02 14.11 5.46
N ASN A 62 6.70 13.51 6.61
CA ASN A 62 7.61 13.48 7.75
C ASN A 62 8.89 12.67 7.49
N ASN A 63 8.84 11.67 6.61
CA ASN A 63 10.00 10.85 6.26
C ASN A 63 10.91 11.48 5.19
N GLY A 64 10.33 12.15 4.19
CA GLY A 64 11.10 12.66 3.05
C GLY A 64 10.43 13.77 2.25
N GLY A 65 9.47 14.47 2.86
CA GLY A 65 8.78 15.61 2.25
C GLY A 65 7.79 15.24 1.15
N PHE A 66 7.21 16.27 0.53
CA PHE A 66 6.32 16.13 -0.62
C PHE A 66 7.00 15.47 -1.82
N LEU A 67 8.31 15.66 -1.98
CA LEU A 67 9.09 14.98 -3.03
C LEU A 67 8.98 13.46 -2.88
N GLN A 68 9.23 12.93 -1.67
CA GLN A 68 9.08 11.50 -1.41
C GLN A 68 7.63 11.04 -1.60
N TYR A 69 6.66 11.81 -1.09
CA TYR A 69 5.24 11.46 -1.24
C TYR A 69 4.83 11.26 -2.71
N PHE A 70 5.26 12.14 -3.62
CA PHE A 70 4.92 12.02 -5.04
C PHE A 70 5.80 11.03 -5.82
N PHE A 71 7.05 10.83 -5.40
CA PHE A 71 7.91 9.80 -5.99
C PHE A 71 7.43 8.39 -5.65
N ASN A 72 6.90 8.20 -4.44
CA ASN A 72 6.33 6.96 -3.98
C ASN A 72 4.91 6.74 -4.53
N THR A 73 4.46 5.48 -4.51
CA THR A 73 3.12 5.12 -4.99
C THR A 73 2.00 5.78 -4.18
N SER A 74 2.27 6.29 -2.98
CA SER A 74 1.34 7.01 -2.11
C SER A 74 0.80 8.29 -2.76
N GLY A 75 1.61 8.96 -3.60
CA GLY A 75 1.23 10.16 -4.34
C GLY A 75 0.02 9.97 -5.26
N GLN A 76 -0.27 8.74 -5.70
CA GLN A 76 -1.44 8.43 -6.52
C GLN A 76 -2.77 8.77 -5.81
N ASN A 77 -2.74 8.87 -4.48
CA ASN A 77 -3.90 9.15 -3.65
C ASN A 77 -4.14 10.66 -3.44
N CYS A 78 -3.28 11.52 -3.96
CA CYS A 78 -3.22 12.95 -3.63
C CYS A 78 -4.57 13.68 -3.74
N PHE A 79 -5.34 13.47 -4.82
CA PHE A 79 -6.65 14.12 -5.00
C PHE A 79 -7.71 13.60 -4.02
N ALA A 80 -7.70 12.29 -3.73
CA ALA A 80 -8.62 11.69 -2.77
C ALA A 80 -8.29 12.16 -1.33
N THR A 81 -7.00 12.16 -0.98
CA THR A 81 -6.50 12.68 0.30
C THR A 81 -6.79 14.17 0.46
N LEU A 82 -6.61 14.98 -0.58
CA LEU A 82 -6.97 16.39 -0.59
C LEU A 82 -8.46 16.62 -0.27
N LYS A 83 -9.35 15.83 -0.89
CA LYS A 83 -10.80 15.87 -0.62
C LYS A 83 -11.09 15.50 0.84
N ALA A 84 -10.40 14.49 1.38
CA ALA A 84 -10.56 14.07 2.77
C ALA A 84 -10.06 15.11 3.79
N LEU A 85 -8.89 15.72 3.56
CA LEU A 85 -8.37 16.80 4.41
C LEU A 85 -9.36 17.97 4.51
N LYS A 86 -9.93 18.39 3.36
CA LYS A 86 -10.96 19.44 3.33
C LYS A 86 -12.19 19.05 4.13
N LYS A 87 -12.67 17.81 3.97
CA LYS A 87 -13.83 17.29 4.69
C LYS A 87 -13.60 17.23 6.20
N ASN A 88 -12.39 16.94 6.63
CA ASN A 88 -12.02 16.82 8.05
C ASN A 88 -11.59 18.16 8.68
N GLY A 89 -11.78 19.29 8.00
CA GLY A 89 -11.42 20.61 8.53
C GLY A 89 -9.91 20.91 8.57
N LYS A 90 -9.07 20.02 8.03
CA LYS A 90 -7.61 20.17 7.94
C LYS A 90 -7.24 21.07 6.76
N SER A 91 -7.73 22.30 6.82
CA SER A 91 -7.77 23.23 5.69
C SER A 91 -6.41 23.82 5.31
N LYS A 92 -5.48 23.98 6.25
CA LYS A 92 -4.14 24.49 5.97
C LYS A 92 -3.29 23.42 5.32
N THR A 93 -3.32 22.18 5.83
CA THR A 93 -2.68 21.03 5.19
C THR A 93 -3.26 20.76 3.81
N ALA A 94 -4.58 20.88 3.64
CA ALA A 94 -5.20 20.78 2.32
C ALA A 94 -4.65 21.83 1.32
N LYS A 95 -4.37 23.06 1.77
CA LYS A 95 -3.75 24.10 0.92
C LYS A 95 -2.32 23.74 0.55
N LEU A 96 -1.54 23.19 1.49
CA LEU A 96 -0.18 22.72 1.21
C LEU A 96 -0.18 21.61 0.16
N LEU A 97 -0.97 20.55 0.36
CA LEU A 97 -1.09 19.45 -0.60
C LEU A 97 -1.57 19.93 -1.97
N LYS A 98 -2.54 20.84 -2.03
CA LYS A 98 -2.99 21.41 -3.30
C LYS A 98 -1.87 22.19 -4.00
N SER A 99 -1.10 23.00 -3.26
CA SER A 99 0.04 23.73 -3.82
C SER A 99 1.12 22.78 -4.34
N ALA A 100 1.36 21.67 -3.64
CA ALA A 100 2.31 20.65 -4.05
C ALA A 100 1.85 19.93 -5.35
N ILE A 101 0.55 19.62 -5.46
CA ILE A 101 -0.05 19.10 -6.71
C ILE A 101 0.12 20.08 -7.86
N ASP A 102 -0.11 21.38 -7.63
CA ASP A 102 -0.01 22.40 -8.66
C ASP A 102 1.44 22.58 -9.16
N LEU A 103 2.44 22.43 -8.27
CA LEU A 103 3.86 22.48 -8.63
C LEU A 103 4.27 21.34 -9.57
N ILE A 104 3.77 20.13 -9.33
CA ILE A 104 4.10 18.94 -10.14
C ILE A 104 3.19 18.77 -11.37
N ASN A 105 2.20 19.64 -11.53
CA ASN A 105 1.23 19.60 -12.63
C ASN A 105 1.01 20.99 -13.25
N PRO A 106 2.07 21.66 -13.73
CA PRO A 106 1.99 23.02 -14.26
C PRO A 106 1.09 23.10 -15.51
N ASN A 107 0.98 22.00 -16.26
CA ASN A 107 0.16 21.88 -17.46
C ASN A 107 -1.31 21.54 -17.16
N GLN A 108 -1.69 21.41 -15.89
CA GLN A 108 -3.07 21.14 -15.46
C GLN A 108 -3.66 19.88 -16.12
N LEU A 109 -2.86 18.81 -16.19
CA LEU A 109 -3.34 17.48 -16.56
C LEU A 109 -4.54 17.09 -15.71
N SER A 110 -5.44 16.28 -16.26
CA SER A 110 -6.57 15.75 -15.49
C SER A 110 -6.09 14.91 -14.31
N GLU A 111 -6.93 14.76 -13.26
CA GLU A 111 -6.58 13.93 -12.09
C GLU A 111 -6.10 12.53 -12.53
N ARG A 112 -6.80 11.94 -13.50
CA ARG A 112 -6.48 10.61 -14.05
C ARG A 112 -5.10 10.58 -14.71
N GLU A 113 -4.77 11.56 -15.54
CA GLU A 113 -3.49 11.60 -16.25
C GLU A 113 -2.32 11.79 -15.30
N LEU A 114 -2.44 12.72 -14.34
CA LEU A 114 -1.39 12.93 -13.35
C LEU A 114 -1.19 11.69 -12.48
N ILE A 115 -2.27 11.04 -12.04
CA ILE A 115 -2.19 9.79 -11.27
C ILE A 115 -1.49 8.69 -12.06
N GLU A 116 -1.79 8.53 -13.35
CA GLU A 116 -1.11 7.54 -14.18
C GLU A 116 0.39 7.86 -14.36
N LYS A 117 0.76 9.14 -14.49
CA LYS A 117 2.17 9.55 -14.48
C LYS A 117 2.86 9.22 -13.16
N ILE A 118 2.23 9.51 -12.02
CA ILE A 118 2.77 9.17 -10.68
C ILE A 118 3.02 7.66 -10.57
N ARG A 119 2.05 6.83 -10.98
CA ARG A 119 2.17 5.37 -10.96
C ARG A 119 3.35 4.84 -11.77
N LYS A 120 3.62 5.49 -12.90
CA LYS A 120 4.71 5.12 -13.81
C LYS A 120 6.03 5.81 -13.48
N ARG A 121 6.06 6.71 -12.49
CA ARG A 121 7.20 7.59 -12.18
C ARG A 121 7.61 8.48 -13.37
N GLU A 122 6.61 9.02 -14.06
CA GLU A 122 6.74 9.86 -15.27
C GLU A 122 6.38 11.34 -14.98
N VAL A 123 6.49 11.76 -13.73
CA VAL A 123 6.32 13.17 -13.32
C VAL A 123 7.68 13.85 -13.39
N GLU A 124 8.05 14.31 -14.58
CA GLU A 124 9.35 14.94 -14.88
C GLU A 124 9.58 16.20 -14.04
N GLU A 125 8.52 16.86 -13.62
CA GLU A 125 8.57 18.02 -12.73
C GLU A 125 9.27 17.73 -11.40
N LEU A 126 9.27 16.47 -10.93
CA LEU A 126 10.00 16.09 -9.71
C LEU A 126 11.53 16.20 -9.86
N ASP A 127 12.06 16.24 -11.08
CA ASP A 127 13.48 16.41 -11.36
C ASP A 127 13.87 17.90 -11.51
N ASP A 128 12.92 18.82 -11.65
CA ASP A 128 13.16 20.25 -11.79
C ASP A 128 13.54 20.89 -10.44
N GLU A 129 14.69 21.58 -10.39
CA GLU A 129 15.22 22.19 -9.17
C GLU A 129 14.34 23.30 -8.59
N LYS A 130 13.58 24.03 -9.43
CA LYS A 130 12.64 25.04 -8.94
C LYS A 130 11.40 24.39 -8.32
N VAL A 131 10.94 23.28 -8.90
CA VAL A 131 9.85 22.49 -8.33
C VAL A 131 10.30 21.89 -7.00
N LYS A 132 11.49 21.26 -6.92
CA LYS A 132 12.05 20.74 -5.66
C LYS A 132 12.15 21.82 -4.58
N ALA A 133 12.74 22.97 -4.89
CA ALA A 133 12.82 24.09 -3.95
C ALA A 133 11.43 24.64 -3.56
N GLY A 134 10.44 24.53 -4.44
CA GLY A 134 9.04 24.83 -4.14
C GLY A 134 8.42 23.84 -3.15
N LEU A 135 8.65 22.53 -3.36
CA LEU A 135 8.20 21.47 -2.48
C LEU A 135 8.86 21.55 -1.09
N GLU A 136 10.17 21.83 -1.02
CA GLU A 136 10.90 22.01 0.24
C GLU A 136 10.30 23.14 1.10
N LYS A 137 9.89 24.26 0.49
CA LYS A 137 9.19 25.34 1.21
C LYS A 137 7.84 24.88 1.76
N LEU A 138 7.13 24.02 1.04
CA LEU A 138 5.87 23.45 1.51
C LEU A 138 6.11 22.45 2.66
N ASP A 139 7.21 21.70 2.63
CA ASP A 139 7.64 20.83 3.71
C ASP A 139 7.90 21.63 4.99
N GLU A 140 8.66 22.73 4.91
CA GLU A 140 8.89 23.63 6.04
C GLU A 140 7.60 24.19 6.65
N MET A 141 6.58 24.44 5.82
CA MET A 141 5.27 24.86 6.28
C MET A 141 4.47 23.70 6.91
N PHE A 142 4.61 22.50 6.38
CA PHE A 142 3.97 21.30 6.89
C PHE A 142 4.52 20.92 8.27
N TYR A 143 5.84 20.95 8.47
CA TYR A 143 6.52 20.59 9.72
C TYR A 143 6.16 21.50 10.91
N LYS A 144 5.47 22.61 10.67
CA LYS A 144 4.88 23.46 11.72
C LYS A 144 3.54 22.93 12.23
N TYR A 145 3.05 21.81 11.70
CA TYR A 145 1.77 21.18 12.02
C TYR A 145 0.62 22.19 12.06
N PRO A 146 0.33 22.87 10.94
CA PRO A 146 -0.55 24.04 10.93
C PRO A 146 -2.00 23.73 11.35
N ASP A 147 -2.44 22.48 11.20
CA ASP A 147 -3.75 21.97 11.64
C ASP A 147 -3.64 20.96 12.81
N GLY A 148 -2.49 20.92 13.52
CA GLY A 148 -2.16 19.90 14.52
C GLY A 148 -1.85 18.53 13.89
N SER A 149 -1.89 17.48 14.70
CA SER A 149 -1.81 16.09 14.20
C SER A 149 -2.94 15.82 13.20
N LEU A 150 -2.65 15.05 12.16
CA LEU A 150 -3.65 14.67 11.15
C LEU A 150 -4.33 13.33 11.45
N ASP A 151 -3.93 12.67 12.53
CA ASP A 151 -4.63 11.51 13.07
C ASP A 151 -6.07 11.87 13.43
N LYS A 152 -6.96 10.88 13.36
CA LYS A 152 -8.35 11.05 13.79
C LYS A 152 -8.37 11.14 15.32
N GLU A 153 -8.71 12.31 15.85
CA GLU A 153 -9.26 12.45 17.21
C GLU A 153 -10.60 11.70 17.34
#